data_AF-I2GMM8-F1
#
_entry.id   AF-I2GMM8-F1
#
_cell.length_a   1.000
_cell.length_b   1.000
_cell.length_c   1.000
_cell.angle_alpha   90.00
_cell.angle_beta   90.00
_cell.angle_gamma   90.00
#
_symmetry.space_group_name_H-M   'P 1'
#
loop_
_entity.id
_entity.type
_entity.pdbx_description
1 polymer ?
#
loop_
_entity_poly.entity_id
_entity_poly.type
_entity_poly.pdbx_seq_one_letter_code
_entity_poly.pdbx_strand_id
1 'polypeptide(L)'
;MRPSLFVIGLVLLALSCQPDQPPAEPPQYNVPTDIEPFVQAFRDEARQRGQSVATDNLIIRFGAVSDKDVCGECLLQSNKTPVITLSNDPLCWQQMNAQERECLVFHELGHCVLKRLHKTDRFPNGAFVSLMNLNDVSVYATCRYPIGNDDCDKRPRRSYYIDELFNPNTPAPAWAK
;
A
#
# COMPACT_ATOMS: atom_id res chain seq x y z
N MET A 1 10.95 -3.97 -79.32
CA MET A 1 12.11 -4.36 -78.49
C MET A 1 12.60 -3.13 -77.72
N ARG A 2 12.37 -3.12 -76.40
CA ARG A 2 13.02 -2.23 -75.40
C ARG A 2 12.86 -2.95 -74.05
N PRO A 3 13.93 -3.28 -73.32
CA PRO A 3 13.79 -3.87 -72.00
C PRO A 3 13.81 -2.74 -70.96
N SER A 4 12.73 -2.61 -70.18
CA SER A 4 12.75 -1.79 -68.97
C SER A 4 12.99 -2.73 -67.80
N LEU A 5 14.19 -2.64 -67.20
CA LEU A 5 14.51 -3.31 -65.93
C LEU A 5 13.61 -2.75 -64.82
N PHE A 6 12.72 -3.59 -64.30
CA PHE A 6 12.04 -3.32 -63.04
C PHE A 6 12.96 -3.74 -61.89
N VAL A 7 13.46 -2.77 -61.14
CA VAL A 7 14.17 -2.96 -59.88
C VAL A 7 13.13 -3.37 -58.84
N ILE A 8 13.10 -4.66 -58.49
CA ILE A 8 12.26 -5.18 -57.40
C ILE A 8 12.94 -4.81 -56.08
N GLY A 9 12.38 -3.83 -55.39
CA GLY A 9 12.79 -3.42 -54.04
C GLY A 9 12.50 -4.54 -53.04
N LEU A 10 13.54 -5.01 -52.38
CA LEU A 10 13.50 -6.03 -51.33
C LEU A 10 12.82 -5.44 -50.08
N VAL A 11 11.55 -5.78 -49.85
CA VAL A 11 10.82 -5.45 -48.62
C VAL A 11 11.32 -6.38 -47.51
N LEU A 12 12.24 -5.87 -46.69
CA LEU A 12 12.66 -6.52 -45.44
C LEU A 12 11.52 -6.42 -44.42
N LEU A 13 10.71 -7.48 -44.35
CA LEU A 13 9.77 -7.72 -43.27
C LEU A 13 10.57 -7.94 -41.97
N ALA A 14 10.73 -6.88 -41.18
CA ALA A 14 11.20 -6.99 -39.82
C ALA A 14 10.13 -7.72 -38.99
N LEU A 15 10.33 -9.02 -38.80
CA LEU A 15 9.64 -9.81 -37.79
C LEU A 15 10.06 -9.28 -36.41
N SER A 16 9.29 -8.32 -35.91
CA SER A 16 9.32 -7.86 -34.53
C SER A 16 8.84 -9.01 -33.64
N CYS A 17 9.77 -9.81 -33.12
CA CYS A 17 9.49 -10.63 -31.94
C CYS A 17 9.29 -9.69 -30.75
N GLN A 18 8.04 -9.43 -30.37
CA GLN A 18 7.78 -9.00 -29.00
C GLN A 18 8.03 -10.21 -28.09
N PRO A 19 8.82 -10.09 -27.02
CA PRO A 19 8.91 -11.15 -26.04
C PRO A 19 7.53 -11.39 -25.45
N ASP A 20 7.02 -12.63 -25.55
CA ASP A 20 5.74 -13.02 -24.96
C ASP A 20 5.75 -12.70 -23.46
N GLN A 21 4.89 -11.77 -23.04
CA GLN A 21 4.63 -11.56 -21.62
C GLN A 21 3.97 -12.83 -21.09
N PRO A 22 4.47 -13.42 -19.99
CA PRO A 22 3.81 -14.58 -19.40
C PRO A 22 2.36 -14.21 -19.05
N PRO A 23 1.40 -15.12 -19.30
CA PRO A 23 -0.01 -14.86 -19.08
C PRO A 23 -0.27 -14.51 -17.60
N ALA A 24 -1.27 -13.66 -17.37
CA ALA A 24 -1.72 -13.32 -16.03
C ALA A 24 -2.13 -14.57 -15.25
N GLU A 25 -1.64 -14.69 -14.02
CA GLU A 25 -2.11 -15.74 -13.12
C GLU A 25 -3.57 -15.47 -12.72
N PRO A 26 -4.37 -16.52 -12.45
CA PRO A 26 -5.72 -16.33 -11.96
C PRO A 26 -5.71 -15.58 -10.62
N PRO A 27 -6.62 -14.62 -10.40
CA PRO A 27 -6.73 -13.90 -9.15
C PRO A 27 -6.85 -14.83 -7.94
N GLN A 28 -6.15 -14.53 -6.86
CA GLN A 28 -6.24 -15.29 -5.61
C GLN A 28 -6.59 -14.37 -4.45
N TYR A 29 -7.53 -14.82 -3.61
CA TYR A 29 -7.82 -14.18 -2.33
C TYR A 29 -7.47 -15.12 -1.18
N ASN A 30 -6.49 -14.74 -0.38
CA ASN A 30 -6.12 -15.48 0.83
C ASN A 30 -5.64 -14.51 1.90
N VAL A 31 -6.49 -14.25 2.89
CA VAL A 31 -6.24 -13.32 3.99
C VAL A 31 -6.55 -14.04 5.31
N PRO A 32 -5.62 -14.05 6.28
CA PRO A 32 -5.84 -14.59 7.61
C PRO A 32 -7.05 -13.95 8.29
N THR A 33 -7.81 -14.76 9.04
CA THR A 33 -9.05 -14.32 9.69
C THR A 33 -8.85 -13.16 10.67
N ASP A 34 -7.67 -13.04 11.29
CA ASP A 34 -7.33 -11.94 12.20
C ASP A 34 -6.99 -10.63 11.47
N ILE A 35 -6.71 -10.70 10.16
CA ILE A 35 -6.41 -9.55 9.31
C ILE A 35 -7.65 -9.08 8.53
N GLU A 36 -8.56 -9.99 8.19
CA GLU A 36 -9.78 -9.70 7.41
C GLU A 36 -10.59 -8.48 7.91
N PRO A 37 -10.78 -8.25 9.23
CA PRO A 37 -11.47 -7.05 9.70
C PRO A 37 -10.82 -5.73 9.25
N PHE A 38 -9.49 -5.69 9.14
CA PHE A 38 -8.77 -4.50 8.69
C PHE A 38 -8.89 -4.32 7.16
N VAL A 39 -8.88 -5.41 6.38
CA VAL A 39 -9.14 -5.33 4.93
C VAL A 39 -10.58 -4.85 4.66
N GLN A 40 -11.55 -5.34 5.43
CA GLN A 40 -12.93 -4.84 5.35
C GLN A 40 -13.02 -3.36 5.73
N ALA A 41 -12.38 -2.95 6.83
CA ALA A 41 -12.34 -1.54 7.24
C ALA A 41 -11.74 -0.65 6.14
N PHE A 42 -10.68 -1.10 5.47
CA PHE A 42 -10.09 -0.38 4.33
C PHE A 42 -11.08 -0.18 3.19
N ARG A 43 -11.82 -1.24 2.81
CA ARG A 43 -12.89 -1.16 1.79
C ARG A 43 -14.00 -0.19 2.22
N ASP A 44 -14.36 -0.20 3.50
CA ASP A 44 -15.41 0.66 4.04
C ASP A 44 -15.01 2.13 4.03
N GLU A 45 -13.77 2.44 4.45
CA GLU A 45 -13.21 3.79 4.43
C GLU A 45 -13.06 4.32 3.00
N ALA A 46 -12.69 3.47 2.04
CA ALA A 46 -12.68 3.83 0.62
C ALA A 46 -14.09 4.22 0.14
N ARG A 47 -15.10 3.38 0.45
CA ARG A 47 -16.50 3.62 0.07
C ARG A 47 -17.06 4.90 0.67
N GLN A 48 -16.74 5.19 1.93
CA GLN A 48 -17.13 6.45 2.59
C GLN A 48 -16.59 7.69 1.88
N ARG A 49 -15.49 7.55 1.12
CA ARG A 49 -14.86 8.61 0.32
C ARG A 49 -15.25 8.55 -1.15
N GLY A 50 -16.27 7.77 -1.50
CA GLY A 50 -16.76 7.61 -2.88
C GLY A 50 -15.79 6.84 -3.79
N GLN A 51 -14.85 6.09 -3.21
CA GLN A 51 -13.91 5.26 -3.96
C GLN A 51 -14.30 3.78 -3.86
N SER A 52 -14.01 3.02 -4.91
CA SER A 52 -14.12 1.57 -4.92
C SER A 52 -12.74 0.97 -5.08
N VAL A 53 -12.34 0.11 -4.13
CA VAL A 53 -11.07 -0.59 -4.15
C VAL A 53 -11.32 -2.09 -4.28
N ALA A 54 -10.73 -2.70 -5.31
CA ALA A 54 -10.79 -4.14 -5.50
C ALA A 54 -9.72 -4.82 -4.64
N THR A 55 -10.13 -5.77 -3.81
CA THR A 55 -9.22 -6.57 -2.97
C THR A 55 -9.42 -8.07 -3.19
N ASP A 56 -10.20 -8.49 -4.18
CA ASP A 56 -10.47 -9.89 -4.55
C ASP A 56 -9.26 -10.62 -5.15
N ASN A 57 -8.22 -9.86 -5.50
CA ASN A 57 -6.90 -10.36 -5.90
C ASN A 57 -5.84 -9.90 -4.89
N LEU A 58 -5.75 -10.59 -3.75
CA LEU A 58 -4.86 -10.22 -2.66
C LEU A 58 -4.50 -11.42 -1.80
N ILE A 59 -3.20 -11.59 -1.55
CA ILE A 59 -2.70 -12.52 -0.53
C ILE A 59 -2.09 -11.69 0.60
N ILE A 60 -2.51 -11.95 1.84
CA ILE A 60 -1.81 -11.49 3.03
C ILE A 60 -1.34 -12.72 3.81
N ARG A 61 -0.12 -12.68 4.33
CA ARG A 61 0.42 -13.79 5.14
C ARG A 61 1.39 -13.27 6.19
N PHE A 62 1.59 -14.05 7.24
CA PHE A 62 2.73 -13.85 8.13
C PHE A 62 3.97 -14.58 7.59
N GLY A 63 5.15 -14.00 7.75
CA GLY A 63 6.37 -14.56 7.20
C GLY A 63 7.63 -13.79 7.57
N ALA A 64 8.74 -14.18 6.95
CA ALA A 64 9.96 -13.38 6.96
C ALA A 64 9.82 -12.24 5.94
N VAL A 65 10.19 -11.05 6.38
CA VAL A 65 10.31 -9.84 5.54
C VAL A 65 11.77 -9.61 5.15
N SER A 66 12.01 -8.72 4.20
CA SER A 66 13.36 -8.44 3.66
C SER A 66 14.34 -7.83 4.67
N ASP A 67 13.83 -7.08 5.66
CA ASP A 67 14.62 -6.49 6.75
C ASP A 67 13.92 -6.73 8.11
N LYS A 68 14.70 -7.02 9.15
CA LYS A 68 14.21 -7.21 10.52
C LYS A 68 13.55 -5.97 11.12
N ASP A 69 13.89 -4.78 10.63
CA ASP A 69 13.35 -3.52 11.13
C ASP A 69 12.05 -3.10 10.40
N VAL A 70 11.55 -3.97 9.51
CA VAL A 70 10.30 -3.79 8.76
C VAL A 70 9.23 -4.72 9.32
N CYS A 71 8.00 -4.21 9.48
CA CYS A 71 6.88 -5.01 10.00
C CYS A 71 5.93 -5.54 8.92
N GLY A 72 6.00 -4.99 7.70
CA GLY A 72 5.20 -5.38 6.55
C GLY A 72 5.91 -5.09 5.24
N GLU A 73 5.66 -5.91 4.23
CA GLU A 73 6.17 -5.69 2.88
C GLU A 73 5.13 -6.09 1.85
N CYS A 74 4.86 -5.18 0.92
CA CYS A 74 4.04 -5.42 -0.25
C CYS A 74 4.91 -5.79 -1.47
N LEU A 75 4.69 -6.97 -2.02
CA LEU A 75 5.27 -7.40 -3.29
C LEU A 75 4.27 -7.19 -4.43
N LEU A 76 4.61 -6.25 -5.32
CA LEU A 76 3.91 -6.04 -6.59
C LEU A 76 4.76 -6.54 -7.75
N GLN A 77 4.22 -7.50 -8.50
CA GLN A 77 4.81 -8.02 -9.71
C GLN A 77 3.79 -7.96 -10.84
N SER A 78 4.26 -7.67 -12.07
CA SER A 78 3.37 -7.69 -13.23
C SER A 78 2.73 -9.07 -13.40
N ASN A 79 1.45 -9.10 -13.77
CA ASN A 79 0.70 -10.32 -14.04
C ASN A 79 0.59 -11.31 -12.87
N LYS A 80 0.83 -10.84 -11.63
CA LYS A 80 0.72 -11.64 -10.41
C LYS A 80 -0.16 -10.98 -9.36
N THR A 81 -0.72 -11.81 -8.49
CA THR A 81 -1.44 -11.44 -7.28
C THR A 81 -0.52 -10.64 -6.36
N PRO A 82 -0.92 -9.43 -5.93
CA PRO A 82 -0.23 -8.70 -4.87
C PRO A 82 -0.11 -9.55 -3.60
N VAL A 83 1.09 -9.59 -3.02
CA VAL A 83 1.34 -10.33 -1.78
C VAL A 83 1.83 -9.36 -0.70
N ILE A 84 1.10 -9.26 0.40
CA ILE A 84 1.56 -8.58 1.62
C ILE A 84 2.11 -9.64 2.58
N THR A 85 3.35 -9.46 3.03
CA THR A 85 3.95 -10.28 4.08
C THR A 85 4.10 -9.44 5.34
N LEU A 86 3.43 -9.83 6.43
CA LEU A 86 3.61 -9.25 7.75
C LEU A 86 4.66 -10.03 8.53
N SER A 87 5.52 -9.34 9.28
CA SER A 87 6.58 -9.98 10.06
C SER A 87 6.02 -10.86 11.18
N ASN A 88 6.67 -11.99 11.43
CA ASN A 88 6.40 -12.85 12.59
C ASN A 88 6.95 -12.30 13.91
N ASP A 89 7.70 -11.19 13.89
CA ASP A 89 8.18 -10.57 15.13
C ASP A 89 6.99 -10.16 16.01
N PRO A 90 6.95 -10.57 17.30
CA PRO A 90 5.89 -10.17 18.21
C PRO A 90 5.66 -8.66 18.31
N LEU A 91 6.71 -7.83 18.14
CA LEU A 91 6.61 -6.38 18.12
C LEU A 91 5.86 -5.87 16.89
N CYS A 92 5.86 -6.62 15.79
CA CYS A 92 5.25 -6.25 14.52
C CYS A 92 3.76 -6.63 14.39
N TRP A 93 3.21 -7.39 15.33
CA TRP A 93 1.77 -7.73 15.31
C TRP A 93 1.19 -7.99 16.70
N GLN A 94 1.76 -8.94 17.44
CA GLN A 94 1.15 -9.45 18.68
C GLN A 94 1.07 -8.37 19.76
N GLN A 95 2.10 -7.52 19.89
CA GLN A 95 2.17 -6.45 20.88
C GLN A 95 1.52 -5.13 20.42
N MET A 96 1.15 -5.04 19.14
CA MET A 96 0.45 -3.90 18.59
C MET A 96 -1.00 -3.82 19.10
N ASN A 97 -1.45 -2.60 19.39
CA ASN A 97 -2.87 -2.33 19.61
C ASN A 97 -3.64 -2.32 18.28
N ALA A 98 -4.97 -2.24 18.35
CA ALA A 98 -5.83 -2.29 17.16
C ALA A 98 -5.55 -1.14 16.16
N GLN A 99 -5.21 0.06 16.64
CA GLN A 99 -4.90 1.20 15.77
C GLN A 99 -3.56 1.02 15.05
N GLU A 100 -2.55 0.47 15.74
CA GLU A 100 -1.25 0.15 15.13
C GLU A 100 -1.38 -0.95 14.08
N ARG A 101 -2.17 -2.00 14.34
CA ARG A 101 -2.45 -3.06 13.35
C ARG A 101 -3.21 -2.54 12.14
N GLU A 102 -4.22 -1.71 12.38
CA GLU A 102 -4.94 -1.03 11.29
C GLU A 102 -3.98 -0.18 10.46
N CYS A 103 -3.13 0.63 11.11
CA CYS A 103 -2.16 1.48 10.44
C CYS A 103 -1.20 0.68 9.58
N LEU A 104 -0.65 -0.43 10.09
CA LEU A 104 0.23 -1.31 9.35
C LEU A 104 -0.48 -1.92 8.13
N VAL A 105 -1.67 -2.51 8.32
CA VAL A 105 -2.41 -3.13 7.21
C VAL A 105 -2.81 -2.08 6.17
N PHE A 106 -3.24 -0.90 6.58
CA PHE A 106 -3.60 0.19 5.67
C PHE A 106 -2.38 0.73 4.91
N HIS A 107 -1.21 0.75 5.54
CA HIS A 107 0.04 1.12 4.90
C HIS A 107 0.37 0.14 3.76
N GLU A 108 0.35 -1.16 4.04
CA GLU A 108 0.63 -2.18 3.03
C GLU A 108 -0.42 -2.24 1.92
N LEU A 109 -1.71 -2.05 2.26
CA LEU A 109 -2.77 -1.88 1.25
C LEU A 109 -2.59 -0.59 0.45
N GLY A 110 -2.05 0.47 1.04
CA GLY A 110 -1.64 1.69 0.35
C GLY A 110 -0.65 1.38 -0.77
N HIS A 111 0.37 0.56 -0.50
CA HIS A 111 1.28 0.06 -1.53
C HIS A 111 0.58 -0.87 -2.53
N CYS A 112 -0.05 -1.94 -2.05
CA CYS A 112 -0.50 -3.05 -2.89
C CYS A 112 -1.76 -2.73 -3.70
N VAL A 113 -2.69 -1.95 -3.13
CA VAL A 113 -4.00 -1.64 -3.72
C VAL A 113 -4.00 -0.24 -4.34
N LEU A 114 -3.52 0.78 -3.61
CA LEU A 114 -3.55 2.18 -4.07
C LEU A 114 -2.31 2.61 -4.86
N LYS A 115 -1.28 1.76 -4.92
CA LYS A 115 0.01 2.06 -5.58
C LYS A 115 0.68 3.33 -5.03
N ARG A 116 0.47 3.61 -3.74
CA ARG A 116 1.08 4.73 -3.04
C ARG A 116 2.56 4.41 -2.80
N LEU A 117 3.41 5.42 -2.89
CA LEU A 117 4.82 5.33 -2.47
C LEU A 117 4.98 5.91 -1.08
N HIS A 118 6.12 5.61 -0.44
CA HIS A 118 6.46 6.23 0.83
C HIS A 118 6.50 7.76 0.73
N LYS A 119 6.03 8.42 1.79
CA LYS A 119 6.06 9.87 1.95
C LYS A 119 6.46 10.22 3.38
N THR A 120 7.66 10.78 3.53
CA THR A 120 8.31 11.01 4.84
C THR A 120 8.32 12.47 5.27
N ASP A 121 7.63 13.35 4.53
CA ASP A 121 7.44 14.74 4.91
C ASP A 121 6.83 14.85 6.30
N ARG A 122 7.20 15.91 7.01
CA ARG A 122 6.69 16.23 8.34
C ARG A 122 6.02 17.59 8.36
N PHE A 123 5.00 17.70 9.20
CA PHE A 123 4.39 18.97 9.58
C PHE A 123 5.31 19.78 10.50
N PRO A 124 5.05 21.09 10.70
CA PRO A 124 5.80 21.94 11.63
C PRO A 124 5.93 21.38 13.05
N ASN A 125 4.88 20.70 13.54
CA ASN A 125 4.89 20.05 14.86
C ASN A 125 5.68 18.71 14.90
N GLY A 126 6.32 18.31 13.79
CA GLY A 126 7.12 17.09 13.66
C GLY A 126 6.34 15.82 13.32
N ALA A 127 5.00 15.83 13.32
CA ALA A 127 4.20 14.67 12.91
C ALA A 127 4.38 14.37 11.41
N PHE A 128 4.30 13.10 11.04
CA PHE A 128 4.33 12.73 9.62
C PHE A 128 3.09 13.25 8.89
N VAL A 129 3.29 13.71 7.65
CA VAL A 129 2.20 14.17 6.77
C VAL A 129 1.35 13.00 6.28
N SER A 130 1.92 11.79 6.20
CA SER A 130 1.24 10.63 5.60
C SER A 130 1.33 9.38 6.48
N LEU A 131 0.31 8.53 6.35
CA LEU A 131 0.33 7.16 6.84
C LEU A 131 1.38 6.31 6.10
N MET A 132 1.69 6.68 4.85
CA MET A 132 2.73 6.08 4.02
C MET A 132 4.15 6.48 4.46
N ASN A 133 4.35 6.86 5.73
CA ASN A 133 5.67 7.15 6.26
C ASN A 133 6.46 5.86 6.51
N LEU A 134 7.78 5.94 6.50
CA LEU A 134 8.64 4.75 6.63
C LEU A 134 8.73 4.14 8.04
N ASN A 135 8.43 4.92 9.09
CA ASN A 135 9.05 4.68 10.40
C ASN A 135 8.07 4.62 11.58
N ASP A 136 6.78 4.90 11.37
CA ASP A 136 5.83 5.11 12.47
C ASP A 136 4.43 4.61 12.10
N VAL A 137 4.10 3.42 12.61
CA VAL A 137 2.73 2.86 12.60
C VAL A 137 1.86 3.37 13.76
N SER A 138 2.41 4.24 14.61
CA SER A 138 1.72 4.81 15.77
C SER A 138 1.11 6.20 15.49
N VAL A 139 1.06 6.65 14.24
CA VAL A 139 0.66 8.02 13.86
C VAL A 139 -0.74 8.42 14.34
N TYR A 140 -1.63 7.46 14.60
CA TYR A 140 -2.91 7.65 15.29
C TYR A 140 -3.18 6.60 16.40
N ALA A 141 -2.12 6.06 17.01
CA ALA A 141 -2.27 5.08 18.09
C ALA A 141 -2.90 5.66 19.35
N THR A 142 -3.51 4.78 20.15
CA THR A 142 -3.96 5.12 21.51
C THR A 142 -2.77 5.44 22.40
N CYS A 143 -2.97 6.35 23.36
CA CYS A 143 -2.00 6.51 24.43
C CYS A 143 -1.95 5.26 25.32
N ARG A 144 -0.76 4.66 25.48
CA ARG A 144 -0.55 3.52 26.39
C ARG A 144 -0.43 3.97 27.86
N TYR A 145 0.17 5.14 28.11
CA TYR A 145 0.45 5.66 29.46
C TYR A 145 0.21 7.18 29.53
N PRO A 146 -1.01 7.65 29.84
CA PRO A 146 -1.32 9.07 29.96
C PRO A 146 -0.84 9.61 31.31
N ILE A 147 0.48 9.85 31.43
CA ILE A 147 1.07 10.42 32.64
C ILE A 147 1.07 11.94 32.51
N GLY A 148 0.27 12.62 33.32
CA GLY A 148 0.22 14.08 33.41
C GLY A 148 -0.82 14.75 32.51
N ASN A 149 -1.05 14.22 31.31
CA ASN A 149 -2.15 14.59 30.40
C ASN A 149 -2.35 13.52 29.30
N ASP A 150 -3.31 13.76 28.40
CA ASP A 150 -3.66 12.87 27.28
C ASP A 150 -2.97 13.27 25.96
N ASP A 151 -1.92 14.11 25.97
CA ASP A 151 -1.26 14.61 24.74
C ASP A 151 -0.64 13.48 23.89
N CYS A 152 -0.38 12.33 24.52
CA CYS A 152 0.07 11.11 23.87
C CYS A 152 -1.02 10.39 23.06
N ASP A 153 -2.30 10.72 23.21
CA ASP A 153 -3.39 10.08 22.48
C ASP A 153 -3.52 10.67 21.08
N LYS A 154 -3.10 9.89 20.08
CA LYS A 154 -3.11 10.31 18.68
C LYS A 154 -4.37 9.84 17.94
N ARG A 155 -5.30 9.11 18.58
CA ARG A 155 -6.53 8.61 17.94
C ARG A 155 -7.32 9.68 17.16
N PRO A 156 -7.46 10.94 17.63
CA PRO A 156 -8.14 11.98 16.87
C PRO A 156 -7.52 12.30 15.51
N ARG A 157 -6.27 11.87 15.26
CA ARG A 157 -5.57 12.08 13.98
C ARG A 157 -5.97 11.06 12.91
N ARG A 158 -6.65 9.96 13.27
CA ARG A 158 -7.00 8.86 12.35
C ARG A 158 -7.70 9.36 11.10
N SER A 159 -8.75 10.19 11.25
CA SER A 159 -9.53 10.69 10.10
C SER A 159 -8.65 11.38 9.06
N TYR A 160 -7.75 12.26 9.48
CA TYR A 160 -6.80 12.94 8.59
C TYR A 160 -5.92 11.94 7.82
N TYR A 161 -5.34 10.95 8.51
CA TYR A 161 -4.45 9.99 7.85
C TYR A 161 -5.17 9.10 6.85
N ILE A 162 -6.42 8.72 7.14
CA ILE A 162 -7.23 7.94 6.19
C ILE A 162 -7.67 8.82 5.02
N ASP A 163 -8.05 10.08 5.26
CA ASP A 163 -8.33 11.05 4.19
C ASP A 163 -7.10 11.24 3.27
N GLU A 164 -5.91 11.42 3.85
CA GLU A 164 -4.67 11.56 3.10
C GLU A 164 -4.27 10.30 2.32
N LEU A 165 -4.53 9.12 2.89
CA LEU A 165 -4.26 7.84 2.22
C LEU A 165 -5.01 7.71 0.89
N PHE A 166 -6.30 8.09 0.89
CA PHE A 166 -7.17 8.04 -0.29
C PHE A 166 -7.15 9.33 -1.13
N ASN A 167 -6.67 10.44 -0.58
CA ASN A 167 -6.50 11.72 -1.28
C ASN A 167 -5.20 12.41 -0.84
N PRO A 168 -4.10 12.29 -1.62
CA PRO A 168 -2.80 12.87 -1.28
C PRO A 168 -2.79 14.40 -1.17
N ASN A 169 -3.84 15.07 -1.64
CA ASN A 169 -4.02 16.53 -1.57
C ASN A 169 -4.81 16.98 -0.34
N THR A 170 -5.04 16.09 0.63
CA THR A 170 -5.74 16.41 1.88
C THR A 170 -5.03 17.57 2.59
N PRO A 171 -5.73 18.68 2.91
CA PRO A 171 -5.12 19.84 3.57
C PRO A 171 -4.56 19.50 4.95
N ALA A 172 -3.54 20.25 5.36
CA ALA A 172 -2.97 20.13 6.70
C ALA A 172 -4.05 20.37 7.78
N PRO A 173 -4.17 19.49 8.79
CA PRO A 173 -5.17 19.61 9.85
C PRO A 173 -4.74 20.65 10.90
N ALA A 174 -5.69 21.12 11.71
CA ALA A 174 -5.41 22.18 12.70
C ALA A 174 -4.34 21.78 13.74
N TRP A 175 -4.28 20.50 14.12
CA TRP A 175 -3.30 19.98 15.08
C TRP A 175 -1.88 19.89 14.52
N ALA A 176 -1.69 20.05 13.20
CA ALA A 176 -0.39 19.94 12.53
C ALA A 176 0.46 21.23 12.60
N LYS A 177 -0.07 22.30 13.18
CA LYS A 177 0.61 23.59 13.28
C LYS A 177 1.67 23.61 14.37
#